data_AF-A0A7C9KUQ3-F1
#
_entry.id   AF-A0A7C9KUQ3-F1
#
_cell.length_a   1.000
_cell.length_b   1.000
_cell.length_c   1.000
_cell.angle_alpha   90.00
_cell.angle_beta   90.00
_cell.angle_gamma   90.00
#
_symmetry.space_group_name_H-M   'P 1'
#
loop_
_entity.id
_entity.type
_entity.pdbx_description
1 polymer ?
#
loop_
_entity_poly.entity_id
_entity_poly.type
_entity_poly.pdbx_seq_one_letter_code
_entity_poly.pdbx_strand_id
1 'polypeptide(L)' 'MRFAPAAEAASFCDAARVAARVAAAALGWRPDDFWAATPADLRTALGLDLTDAAPGDAGMLAQLMEAFPDDE' A
#
# COMPACT_ATOMS: atom_id res chain seq x y z
N MET A 1 1.21 -28.11 6.90
CA MET A 1 0.89 -26.70 6.59
C MET A 1 2.12 -26.04 5.98
N ARG A 2 2.14 -25.85 4.66
CA ARG A 2 3.26 -25.18 3.96
C ARG A 2 2.93 -23.70 3.95
N PHE A 3 3.63 -22.91 4.76
CA PHE A 3 3.63 -21.46 4.60
C PHE A 3 4.15 -21.18 3.18
N ALA A 4 3.34 -20.50 2.36
CA ALA A 4 3.85 -19.94 1.11
C ALA A 4 5.10 -19.11 1.47
N PRO A 5 6.18 -19.16 0.68
CA PRO A 5 7.31 -18.27 0.93
C PRO A 5 6.74 -16.85 0.96
N ALA A 6 6.93 -16.13 2.07
CA ALA A 6 6.67 -14.71 2.10
C ALA A 6 7.38 -14.15 0.87
N ALA A 7 6.62 -13.60 -0.09
CA ALA A 7 7.19 -13.00 -1.28
C ALA A 7 8.34 -12.12 -0.79
N GLU A 8 9.57 -12.45 -1.20
CA GLU A 8 10.78 -11.79 -0.71
C GLU A 8 10.52 -10.30 -0.76
N ALA A 9 10.40 -9.66 0.42
CA ALA A 9 9.90 -8.31 0.51
C ALA A 9 10.79 -7.46 -0.40
N ALA A 10 10.21 -6.92 -1.47
CA ALA A 10 10.98 -6.23 -2.50
C ALA A 10 11.89 -5.21 -1.83
N SER A 11 13.15 -5.13 -2.26
CA SER A 11 14.10 -4.22 -1.64
C SER A 11 13.58 -2.79 -1.73
N PHE A 12 14.00 -1.93 -0.78
CA PHE A 12 13.68 -0.50 -0.84
C PHE A 12 14.03 0.10 -2.22
N CYS A 13 15.16 -0.33 -2.79
CA CYS A 13 15.61 0.11 -4.12
C CYS A 13 14.62 -0.26 -5.23
N ASP A 14 14.06 -1.46 -5.20
CA ASP A 14 13.10 -1.92 -6.21
C ASP A 14 11.78 -1.16 -6.07
N ALA A 15 11.29 -1.00 -4.83
CA ALA A 15 10.09 -0.21 -4.56
C ALA A 15 10.27 1.27 -4.99
N ALA A 16 11.40 1.89 -4.67
CA ALA A 16 11.71 3.27 -5.05
C ALA A 16 11.79 3.44 -6.58
N ARG A 17 12.33 2.46 -7.31
CA ARG A 17 12.37 2.49 -8.80
C ARG A 17 10.97 2.46 -9.41
N VAL A 18 10.08 1.61 -8.90
CA VAL A 18 8.69 1.56 -9.37
C VAL A 18 7.99 2.87 -9.07
N ALA A 19 8.13 3.39 -7.85
CA ALA A 19 7.54 4.66 -7.43
C ALA A 19 8.03 5.84 -8.29
N ALA A 20 9.34 5.95 -8.54
CA ALA A 20 9.93 7.00 -9.37
C ALA A 20 9.43 6.93 -10.83
N ARG A 21 9.27 5.72 -11.39
CA ARG A 21 8.68 5.53 -12.72
C ARG A 21 7.24 6.06 -12.77
N VAL A 22 6.43 5.75 -11.76
CA VAL A 22 5.03 6.21 -11.69
C VAL A 22 4.98 7.73 -11.54
N ALA A 23 5.80 8.31 -10.66
CA ALA A 23 5.87 9.76 -10.47
C ALA A 23 6.26 10.49 -11.76
N ALA A 24 7.26 9.98 -12.49
CA ALA A 24 7.64 10.56 -13.79
C ALA A 24 6.51 10.48 -14.81
N ALA A 25 5.82 9.34 -14.90
CA ALA A 25 4.77 9.12 -15.89
C ALA A 25 3.47 9.88 -15.59
N ALA A 26 3.08 9.97 -14.32
CA ALA A 26 1.79 10.54 -13.89
C ALA A 26 1.89 12.02 -13.52
N LEU A 27 3.01 12.45 -12.93
CA LEU A 27 3.18 13.79 -12.37
C LEU A 27 4.21 14.63 -13.14
N GLY A 28 4.98 14.01 -14.06
CA GLY A 28 6.06 14.70 -14.79
C GLY A 28 7.26 15.05 -13.90
N TRP A 29 7.37 14.47 -12.71
CA TRP A 29 8.45 14.75 -11.76
C TRP A 29 9.81 14.32 -12.31
N ARG A 30 10.82 15.17 -12.10
CA ARG A 30 12.22 14.81 -12.34
C ARG A 30 12.74 13.96 -11.16
N PRO A 31 13.88 13.28 -11.31
CA PRO A 31 14.46 12.50 -10.21
C PRO A 31 14.66 13.31 -8.93
N ASP A 32 15.08 14.57 -9.05
CA ASP A 32 15.30 15.44 -7.89
C ASP A 32 13.98 15.76 -7.15
N ASP A 33 12.88 15.98 -7.87
CA ASP A 33 11.56 16.20 -7.27
C ASP A 33 11.09 14.96 -6.50
N PHE A 34 11.30 13.76 -7.07
CA PHE A 34 10.96 12.49 -6.42
C PHE A 34 11.78 12.26 -5.13
N TRP A 35 13.09 12.53 -5.16
CA TRP A 35 13.94 12.31 -3.98
C TRP A 35 13.78 13.39 -2.91
N ALA A 36 13.28 14.57 -3.27
CA ALA A 36 12.93 15.62 -2.32
C ALA A 36 11.57 15.38 -1.64
N ALA A 37 10.66 14.67 -2.31
CA ALA A 37 9.33 14.36 -1.79
C ALA A 37 9.36 13.25 -0.74
N THR A 38 8.52 13.38 0.30
CA THR A 38 8.32 12.29 1.27
C THR A 38 7.40 11.21 0.70
N PRO A 39 7.40 9.98 1.26
CA PRO A 39 6.43 8.96 0.87
C PRO A 39 4.97 9.40 1.05
N ALA A 40 4.67 10.28 2.02
CA ALA A 40 3.33 10.83 2.21
C ALA A 40 2.97 11.79 1.07
N ASP A 41 3.87 12.70 0.70
CA ASP A 41 3.66 13.64 -0.41
C ASP A 41 3.42 12.90 -1.73
N LEU A 42 4.17 11.82 -1.96
CA LEU A 42 3.99 10.98 -3.14
C LEU A 42 2.59 10.34 -3.18
N ARG A 43 2.10 9.83 -2.05
CA ARG A 43 0.75 9.24 -1.97
C ARG A 43 -0.32 10.28 -2.23
N THR A 44 -0.18 11.47 -1.65
CA THR A 44 -1.10 12.59 -1.85
C THR A 44 -1.12 13.04 -3.31
N ALA A 45 0.05 13.24 -3.92
CA ALA A 45 0.18 13.67 -5.30
C ALA A 45 -0.41 12.66 -6.31
N LEU A 46 -0.32 11.36 -5.99
CA LEU A 46 -0.92 10.29 -6.78
C LEU A 46 -2.41 10.04 -6.48
N GLY A 47 -3.01 10.78 -5.53
CA GLY A 47 -4.40 10.55 -5.10
C GLY A 47 -4.61 9.20 -4.42
N LEU A 48 -3.56 8.56 -3.91
CA LEU A 48 -3.61 7.25 -3.23
C LEU A 48 -4.07 7.36 -1.77
N ASP A 49 -4.25 8.58 -1.27
CA ASP A 49 -4.86 8.84 0.03
C ASP A 49 -6.39 8.78 -0.03
N LEU A 50 -6.98 8.60 -1.22
CA LEU A 50 -8.42 8.37 -1.40
C LEU A 50 -8.88 6.96 -1.01
N THR A 51 -8.01 6.12 -0.44
CA THR A 51 -8.45 4.89 0.21
C THR A 51 -9.04 5.24 1.58
N ASP A 52 -10.25 5.80 1.57
CA ASP A 52 -11.13 5.98 2.72
C ASP A 52 -11.66 4.62 3.22
N ALA A 53 -10.76 3.64 3.37
CA ALA A 53 -11.08 2.42 4.09
C ALA A 53 -11.05 2.81 5.57
N ALA A 54 -12.21 3.21 6.07
CA ALA A 54 -12.42 3.36 7.51
C ALA A 54 -11.91 2.08 8.21
N PRO A 55 -11.14 2.20 9.29
CA PRO A 55 -10.77 1.02 10.07
C PRO A 55 -12.06 0.29 10.46
N GLY A 56 -12.12 -1.01 10.17
CA GLY A 56 -13.29 -1.82 10.47
C GLY A 56 -13.65 -1.67 11.96
N ASP A 57 -14.91 -1.39 12.25
CA ASP A 57 -15.39 -1.25 13.62
C ASP A 57 -15.68 -2.62 14.25
N ALA A 58 -16.02 -2.61 15.54
CA ALA A 58 -16.35 -3.83 16.27
C ALA A 58 -17.56 -4.57 15.68
N GLY A 59 -18.49 -3.87 15.01
CA GLY A 59 -19.65 -4.47 14.36
C GLY A 59 -19.27 -5.20 13.07
N MET A 60 -18.33 -4.66 12.31
CA MET A 60 -17.76 -5.33 11.14
C MET A 60 -16.98 -6.59 11.54
N LEU A 61 -16.19 -6.52 12.62
CA LEU A 61 -15.50 -7.70 13.16
C LEU A 61 -16.48 -8.81 13.58
N ALA A 62 -17.57 -8.46 14.28
CA ALA A 62 -18.58 -9.43 14.70
C ALA A 62 -19.26 -10.13 13.52
N GLN A 63 -19.57 -9.40 12.45
CA GLN A 63 -20.14 -9.99 11.22
C GLN A 63 -19.17 -10.95 10.55
N LEU A 64 -17.88 -10.65 10.56
CA LEU A 64 -16.85 -11.53 10.00
C LEU A 64 -16.70 -12.82 10.82
N MET A 65 -16.77 -12.74 12.15
CA MET A 65 -16.71 -13.91 13.04
C MET A 65 -17.90 -14.86 12.82
N GLU A 66 -19.10 -14.33 12.60
CA GLU A 66 -20.30 -15.14 12.32
C GLU A 66 -20.24 -15.78 10.93
N ALA A 67 -19.76 -15.03 9.92
CA ALA A 67 -19.68 -15.51 8.55
C ALA A 67 -18.58 -16.55 8.33
N PHE A 68 -17.53 -16.52 9.16
CA PHE A 68 -16.37 -17.41 9.10
C PHE A 68 -16.08 -17.97 10.50
N PRO A 69 -16.94 -18.87 11.02
CA PRO A 69 -16.68 -19.50 12.30
C PRO A 69 -15.43 -20.37 12.19
N ASP A 70 -14.62 -20.40 13.24
CA ASP A 70 -13.48 -21.30 13.33
C ASP A 70 -14.00 -22.74 13.44
N ASP A 71 -13.57 -23.62 12.55
CA ASP A 71 -13.77 -25.07 12.69
C ASP A 71 -12.86 -25.61 13.81
N GLU A 72 -13.31 -26.64 14.56
CA GLU A 72 -12.49 -27.33 15.59
C GLU A 72 -11.32 -28.16 15.02
#